data_AF-A0A8H7EV90-F1
#
_entry.id   AF-A0A8H7EV90-F1
#
_cell.length_a   1.000
_cell.length_b   1.000
_cell.length_c   1.000
_cell.angle_alpha   90.00
_cell.angle_beta   90.00
_cell.angle_gamma   90.00
#
_symmetry.space_group_name_H-M   'P 1'
#
loop_
_entity.id
_entity.type
_entity.pdbx_description
1 polymer ?
#
loop_
_entity_poly.entity_id
_entity_poly.type
_entity_poly.pdbx_seq_one_letter_code
_entity_poly.pdbx_strand_id
1 'polypeptide(L)'
;MTPPFISGTLQDGLWIKKVPSKYTANQIAEYLSAIEYEPIYDTEAIASGNFPVNLDTLTRLTRLHLLTFPFENTAMHYTSDHAMDVTPEGLFERLVKRRGGSYCFGQNGLLLEMLRGLGFRAYGANGRTNVATAGNAYTYTASATHLVILVQPSVNSNQTYVCDVGYGPSNVTRPLLLSNHPDNVIVGLSETERHRLTRSPRPDSSVAYSQDHTTTAGDQWNMEVWHRKPDASEGVWRIQYSFSESEIFPSDCSFASYGVSQRPAPRSFLWTGVICLKLFTIDEGNLHLEKSKRPMYRLTLFGKEVWKTSGPNKEVVHTLETESDRIKALRDYFGLDLKDEDVVHIAGRAPAYAVKGA
;
A
#
# COMPACT_ATOMS: atom_id res chain seq x y z
N MET A 1 33.96 11.20 -2.61
CA MET A 1 33.59 10.15 -3.57
C MET A 1 32.12 9.90 -3.40
N THR A 2 31.33 9.81 -4.48
CA THR A 2 29.93 9.37 -4.37
C THR A 2 29.93 7.94 -3.82
N PRO A 3 29.20 7.64 -2.74
CA PRO A 3 29.13 6.28 -2.22
C PRO A 3 28.64 5.33 -3.33
N PRO A 4 29.14 4.09 -3.40
CA PRO A 4 28.70 3.13 -4.41
C PRO A 4 27.19 2.91 -4.30
N PHE A 5 26.52 2.78 -5.45
CA PHE A 5 25.09 2.44 -5.46
C PHE A 5 24.86 1.09 -4.78
N ILE A 6 23.88 1.02 -3.89
CA ILE A 6 23.47 -0.24 -3.29
C ILE A 6 22.71 -1.03 -4.36
N SER A 7 23.17 -2.23 -4.64
CA SER A 7 22.72 -3.05 -5.76
C SER A 7 21.78 -4.16 -5.33
N GLY A 8 20.55 -3.80 -4.93
CA GLY A 8 19.44 -4.75 -4.93
C GLY A 8 19.45 -5.78 -3.81
N THR A 9 20.22 -5.58 -2.74
CA THR A 9 20.26 -6.44 -1.55
C THR A 9 20.04 -5.59 -0.30
N LEU A 10 19.70 -6.24 0.82
CA LEU A 10 19.75 -5.60 2.13
C LEU A 10 21.18 -5.13 2.43
N GLN A 11 21.31 -4.15 3.32
CA GLN A 11 22.58 -3.72 3.86
C GLN A 11 23.38 -4.93 4.34
N ASP A 12 24.68 -4.92 4.04
CA ASP A 12 25.63 -6.00 4.33
C ASP A 12 25.30 -7.36 3.66
N GLY A 13 24.44 -7.36 2.64
CA GLY A 13 24.09 -8.57 1.88
C GLY A 13 23.24 -9.57 2.66
N LEU A 14 22.50 -9.11 3.67
CA LEU A 14 21.72 -9.97 4.55
C LEU A 14 20.64 -10.79 3.82
N TRP A 15 20.38 -11.97 4.37
CA TRP A 15 19.32 -12.87 3.91
C TRP A 15 18.10 -12.77 4.81
N ILE A 16 16.91 -12.78 4.21
CA ILE A 16 15.65 -12.91 4.93
C ILE A 16 15.44 -14.40 5.21
N LYS A 17 15.23 -14.76 6.47
CA LYS A 17 14.90 -16.15 6.86
C LYS A 17 13.47 -16.49 6.45
N LYS A 18 13.19 -17.77 6.22
CA LYS A 18 11.82 -18.25 6.07
C LYS A 18 11.11 -18.14 7.43
N VAL A 19 9.96 -17.46 7.45
CA VAL A 19 9.12 -17.30 8.64
C VAL A 19 7.76 -17.91 8.33
N PRO A 20 7.19 -18.77 9.19
CA PRO A 20 5.84 -19.31 8.98
C PRO A 20 4.80 -18.19 8.90
N SER A 21 3.76 -18.42 8.09
CA SER A 21 2.57 -17.56 8.11
C SER A 21 1.77 -17.78 9.38
N LYS A 22 1.06 -16.74 9.81
CA LYS A 22 -0.01 -16.87 10.80
C LYS A 22 -1.28 -17.51 10.25
N TYR A 23 -1.41 -17.58 8.93
CA TYR A 23 -2.55 -18.21 8.27
C TYR A 23 -2.29 -19.67 7.94
N THR A 24 -3.34 -20.48 8.04
CA THR A 24 -3.33 -21.88 7.62
C THR A 24 -3.26 -22.00 6.10
N ALA A 25 -2.79 -23.14 5.59
CA ALA A 25 -2.77 -23.40 4.15
C ALA A 25 -4.14 -23.24 3.47
N ASN A 26 -5.23 -23.58 4.17
CA ASN A 26 -6.59 -23.34 3.68
C ASN A 26 -6.88 -21.85 3.52
N GLN A 27 -6.54 -21.02 4.51
CA GLN A 27 -6.71 -19.57 4.42
C GLN A 27 -5.87 -18.95 3.29
N ILE A 28 -4.66 -19.47 3.04
CA ILE A 28 -3.85 -19.05 1.89
C ILE A 28 -4.54 -19.42 0.56
N ALA A 29 -5.09 -20.63 0.44
CA ALA A 29 -5.83 -21.06 -0.75
C ALA A 29 -7.10 -20.21 -0.97
N GLU A 30 -7.82 -19.88 0.10
CA GLU A 30 -8.97 -18.97 0.06
C GLU A 30 -8.58 -17.57 -0.38
N TYR A 31 -7.43 -17.05 0.05
CA TYR A 31 -6.89 -15.78 -0.43
C TYR A 31 -6.56 -15.85 -1.94
N LEU A 32 -5.91 -16.92 -2.41
CA LEU A 32 -5.61 -17.09 -3.83
C LEU A 32 -6.90 -17.13 -4.67
N SER A 33 -7.93 -17.85 -4.19
CA SER A 33 -9.26 -17.82 -4.79
C SER A 33 -9.86 -16.42 -4.76
N ALA A 34 -9.67 -15.70 -3.65
CA ALA A 34 -10.21 -14.36 -3.49
C ALA A 34 -9.64 -13.36 -4.49
N ILE A 35 -8.34 -13.42 -4.75
CA ILE A 35 -7.69 -12.55 -5.74
C ILE A 35 -7.81 -13.07 -7.18
N GLU A 36 -8.56 -14.15 -7.41
CA GLU A 36 -8.72 -14.82 -8.71
C GLU A 36 -7.37 -15.22 -9.31
N TYR A 37 -6.50 -15.84 -8.51
CA TYR A 37 -5.21 -16.34 -8.97
C TYR A 37 -5.40 -17.59 -9.87
N GLU A 38 -4.62 -17.69 -10.95
CA GLU A 38 -4.60 -18.86 -11.84
C GLU A 38 -3.17 -19.37 -12.07
N PRO A 39 -2.91 -20.68 -12.19
CA PRO A 39 -3.85 -21.76 -11.95
C PRO A 39 -4.30 -21.79 -10.49
N ILE A 40 -5.36 -22.55 -10.21
CA ILE A 40 -5.87 -22.74 -8.85
C ILE A 40 -4.87 -23.60 -8.07
N TYR A 41 -4.54 -23.18 -6.84
CA TYR A 41 -3.76 -23.96 -5.88
C TYR A 41 -4.66 -24.27 -4.69
N ASP A 42 -4.79 -25.55 -4.37
CA ASP A 42 -5.56 -26.01 -3.22
C ASP A 42 -4.71 -26.05 -1.95
N THR A 43 -5.36 -26.41 -0.83
CA THR A 43 -4.73 -26.49 0.48
C THR A 43 -3.53 -27.44 0.52
N GLU A 44 -3.57 -28.55 -0.22
CA GLU A 44 -2.50 -29.55 -0.24
C GLU A 44 -1.26 -29.04 -1.01
N ALA A 45 -1.48 -28.37 -2.14
CA ALA A 45 -0.43 -27.72 -2.89
C ALA A 45 0.27 -26.64 -2.06
N ILE A 46 -0.48 -25.84 -1.30
CA ILE A 46 0.11 -24.85 -0.40
C ILE A 46 0.86 -25.52 0.76
N ALA A 47 0.27 -26.51 1.43
CA ALA A 47 0.88 -27.18 2.57
C ALA A 47 2.18 -27.92 2.22
N SER A 48 2.27 -28.47 1.00
CA SER A 48 3.47 -29.14 0.49
C SER A 48 4.53 -28.16 -0.05
N GLY A 49 4.24 -26.85 -0.10
CA GLY A 49 5.14 -25.84 -0.64
C GLY A 49 5.23 -25.86 -2.17
N ASN A 50 4.26 -26.49 -2.85
CA ASN A 50 4.14 -26.55 -4.30
C ASN A 50 3.53 -25.26 -4.87
N PHE A 51 4.21 -24.14 -4.63
CA PHE A 51 3.86 -22.84 -5.19
C PHE A 51 5.11 -22.14 -5.74
N PRO A 52 5.06 -21.55 -6.95
CA PRO A 52 6.23 -20.91 -7.54
C PRO A 52 6.66 -19.67 -6.75
N VAL A 53 7.89 -19.68 -6.22
CA VAL A 53 8.50 -18.54 -5.52
C VAL A 53 9.51 -17.87 -6.45
N ASN A 54 9.07 -16.85 -7.16
CA ASN A 54 9.88 -16.04 -8.08
C ASN A 54 9.30 -14.62 -8.24
N LEU A 55 10.05 -13.73 -8.91
CA LEU A 55 9.66 -12.32 -9.10
C LEU A 55 8.38 -12.15 -9.93
N ASP A 56 8.15 -13.00 -10.93
CA ASP A 56 6.93 -12.95 -11.76
C ASP A 56 5.69 -13.24 -10.89
N THR A 57 5.77 -14.28 -10.07
CA THR A 57 4.71 -14.63 -9.12
C THR A 57 4.50 -13.53 -8.06
N LEU A 58 5.57 -12.94 -7.53
CA LEU A 58 5.47 -11.81 -6.60
C LEU A 58 4.78 -10.60 -7.26
N THR A 59 5.12 -10.31 -8.51
CA THR A 59 4.51 -9.23 -9.30
C THR A 59 3.03 -9.47 -9.54
N ARG A 60 2.67 -10.71 -9.89
CA ARG A 60 1.29 -11.13 -10.09
C ARG A 60 0.46 -11.01 -8.82
N LEU A 61 0.95 -11.54 -7.70
CA LEU A 61 0.29 -11.44 -6.39
C LEU A 61 0.06 -9.98 -5.99
N THR A 62 1.07 -9.13 -6.14
CA THR A 62 0.98 -7.68 -5.85
C THR A 62 -0.17 -7.03 -6.65
N ARG A 63 -0.25 -7.31 -7.94
CA ARG A 63 -1.23 -6.69 -8.85
C ARG A 63 -2.64 -7.19 -8.61
N LEU A 64 -2.81 -8.49 -8.45
CA LEU A 64 -4.11 -9.09 -8.14
C LEU A 64 -4.64 -8.63 -6.77
N HIS A 65 -3.76 -8.46 -5.77
CA HIS A 65 -4.15 -7.90 -4.47
C HIS A 65 -4.74 -6.49 -4.61
N LEU A 66 -4.03 -5.60 -5.34
CA LEU A 66 -4.48 -4.22 -5.59
C LEU A 66 -5.79 -4.13 -6.40
N LEU A 67 -6.04 -5.11 -7.28
CA LEU A 67 -7.29 -5.23 -8.05
C LEU A 67 -8.45 -5.76 -7.21
N THR A 68 -8.16 -6.44 -6.11
CA THR A 68 -9.17 -7.16 -5.32
C THR A 68 -9.61 -6.33 -4.12
N PHE A 69 -8.65 -5.89 -3.30
CA PHE A 69 -8.93 -5.26 -2.02
C PHE A 69 -8.73 -3.74 -2.11
N PRO A 70 -9.75 -2.92 -1.79
CA PRO A 70 -9.61 -1.47 -1.78
C PRO A 70 -8.74 -0.99 -0.61
N PHE A 71 -7.92 0.04 -0.82
CA PHE A 71 -7.37 0.82 0.28
C PHE A 71 -8.45 1.76 0.80
N GLU A 72 -8.77 1.67 2.10
CA GLU A 72 -9.89 2.41 2.68
C GLU A 72 -9.78 2.56 4.20
N ASN A 73 -10.57 3.46 4.77
CA ASN A 73 -10.61 3.72 6.22
C ASN A 73 -12.03 3.77 6.80
N THR A 74 -13.00 3.12 6.16
CA THR A 74 -14.41 3.16 6.57
C THR A 74 -14.63 2.66 7.98
N ALA A 75 -13.87 1.66 8.45
CA ALA A 75 -13.98 1.17 9.83
C ALA A 75 -13.71 2.27 10.87
N MET A 76 -12.86 3.26 10.55
CA MET A 76 -12.59 4.39 11.45
C MET A 76 -13.78 5.34 11.61
N HIS A 77 -14.71 5.34 10.66
CA HIS A 77 -15.73 6.38 10.53
C HIS A 77 -17.16 5.85 10.60
N TYR A 78 -17.39 4.60 10.20
CA TYR A 78 -18.70 3.96 10.11
C TYR A 78 -18.86 2.75 11.04
N THR A 79 -18.01 2.62 12.05
CA THR A 79 -18.20 1.62 13.11
C THR A 79 -18.18 2.28 14.47
N SER A 80 -18.81 1.65 15.46
CA SER A 80 -18.82 2.13 16.85
C SER A 80 -17.42 2.27 17.45
N ASP A 81 -16.49 1.41 17.02
CA ASP A 81 -15.16 1.32 17.63
C ASP A 81 -14.21 2.39 17.08
N HIS A 82 -14.52 2.95 15.90
CA HIS A 82 -13.69 3.92 15.19
C HIS A 82 -12.24 3.47 14.98
N ALA A 83 -12.02 2.15 14.98
CA ALA A 83 -10.74 1.50 14.82
C ALA A 83 -10.71 0.72 13.51
N MET A 84 -9.50 0.47 13.01
CA MET A 84 -9.29 -0.55 11.99
C MET A 84 -8.67 -1.76 12.69
N ASP A 85 -9.32 -2.91 12.60
CA ASP A 85 -8.74 -4.16 13.10
C ASP A 85 -7.63 -4.62 12.13
N VAL A 86 -6.41 -4.71 12.65
CA VAL A 86 -5.21 -5.14 11.93
C VAL A 86 -4.64 -6.46 12.45
N THR A 87 -5.42 -7.17 13.28
CA THR A 87 -5.09 -8.54 13.67
C THR A 87 -5.20 -9.49 12.48
N PRO A 88 -4.44 -10.61 12.44
CA PRO A 88 -4.55 -11.58 11.36
C PRO A 88 -6.00 -12.07 11.14
N GLU A 89 -6.71 -12.40 12.23
CA GLU A 89 -8.07 -12.90 12.19
C GLU A 89 -9.03 -11.85 11.62
N GLY A 90 -8.95 -10.61 12.12
CA GLY A 90 -9.78 -9.50 11.65
C GLY A 90 -9.52 -9.14 10.20
N LEU A 91 -8.25 -9.13 9.77
CA LEU A 91 -7.87 -8.86 8.39
C LEU A 91 -8.37 -9.94 7.43
N PHE A 92 -8.26 -11.22 7.81
CA PHE A 92 -8.74 -12.30 6.98
C PHE A 92 -10.26 -12.25 6.81
N GLU A 93 -11.00 -12.05 7.91
CA GLU A 93 -12.45 -11.89 7.86
C GLU A 93 -12.85 -10.69 6.99
N ARG A 94 -12.25 -9.53 7.25
CA ARG A 94 -12.61 -8.28 6.55
C ARG A 94 -12.25 -8.30 5.08
N LEU A 95 -10.99 -8.60 4.73
CA LEU A 95 -10.52 -8.52 3.35
C LEU A 95 -10.92 -9.77 2.56
N VAL A 96 -10.65 -10.97 3.06
CA VAL A 96 -10.82 -12.21 2.28
C VAL A 96 -12.27 -12.70 2.27
N LYS A 97 -12.92 -12.80 3.44
CA LYS A 97 -14.30 -13.32 3.52
C LYS A 97 -15.33 -12.30 3.05
N ARG A 98 -15.22 -11.05 3.53
CA ARG A 98 -16.21 -10.00 3.28
C ARG A 98 -15.88 -9.08 2.11
N ARG A 99 -14.74 -9.31 1.43
CA ARG A 99 -14.26 -8.52 0.27
C ARG A 99 -14.12 -7.02 0.56
N GLY A 100 -13.91 -6.68 1.82
CA GLY A 100 -13.63 -5.33 2.27
C GLY A 100 -12.20 -4.90 1.98
N GLY A 101 -11.83 -3.77 2.56
CA GLY A 101 -10.49 -3.19 2.46
C GLY A 101 -9.85 -2.93 3.81
N SER A 102 -8.75 -2.19 3.75
CA SER A 102 -8.06 -1.61 4.91
C SER A 102 -7.06 -0.57 4.41
N TYR A 103 -6.48 0.22 5.31
CA TYR A 103 -5.29 1.03 5.04
C TYR A 103 -3.99 0.21 5.12
N CYS A 104 -2.83 0.89 5.11
CA CYS A 104 -1.49 0.31 4.98
C CYS A 104 -1.20 -0.91 5.86
N PHE A 105 -1.53 -0.85 7.15
CA PHE A 105 -1.25 -1.93 8.09
C PHE A 105 -2.00 -3.22 7.77
N GLY A 106 -3.26 -3.12 7.31
CA GLY A 106 -4.03 -4.29 6.93
C GLY A 106 -3.71 -4.82 5.53
N GLN A 107 -3.51 -3.91 4.56
CA GLN A 107 -3.13 -4.28 3.19
C GLN A 107 -1.78 -5.01 3.17
N ASN A 108 -0.73 -4.36 3.69
CA ASN A 108 0.60 -4.94 3.73
C ASN A 108 0.73 -6.04 4.78
N GLY A 109 -0.05 -5.98 5.87
CA GLY A 109 -0.10 -7.06 6.87
C GLY A 109 -0.66 -8.35 6.30
N LEU A 110 -1.79 -8.28 5.58
CA LEU A 110 -2.36 -9.43 4.89
C LEU A 110 -1.37 -9.97 3.84
N LEU A 111 -0.87 -9.12 2.94
CA LEU A 111 0.04 -9.56 1.88
C LEU A 111 1.32 -10.19 2.45
N LEU A 112 1.91 -9.63 3.51
CA LEU A 112 3.12 -10.20 4.15
C LEU A 112 2.89 -11.64 4.61
N GLU A 113 1.79 -11.88 5.32
CA GLU A 113 1.48 -13.21 5.84
C GLU A 113 1.09 -14.19 4.71
N MET A 114 0.45 -13.70 3.64
CA MET A 114 0.19 -14.51 2.44
C MET A 114 1.49 -14.90 1.74
N LEU A 115 2.42 -13.96 1.56
CA LEU A 115 3.73 -14.23 0.97
C LEU A 115 4.52 -15.27 1.79
N ARG A 116 4.52 -15.14 3.12
CA ARG A 116 5.13 -16.14 4.03
C ARG A 116 4.51 -17.53 3.85
N GLY A 117 3.18 -17.60 3.75
CA GLY A 117 2.43 -18.86 3.56
C GLY A 117 2.72 -19.53 2.22
N LEU A 118 2.92 -18.72 1.18
CA LEU A 118 3.30 -19.17 -0.17
C LEU A 118 4.79 -19.50 -0.31
N GLY A 119 5.58 -19.36 0.76
CA GLY A 119 6.99 -19.74 0.80
C GLY A 119 7.99 -18.63 0.45
N PHE A 120 7.54 -17.39 0.23
CA PHE A 120 8.43 -16.25 0.09
C PHE A 120 9.12 -15.92 1.42
N ARG A 121 10.34 -15.38 1.33
CA ARG A 121 11.08 -14.87 2.48
C ARG A 121 10.84 -13.37 2.56
N ALA A 122 10.06 -12.96 3.54
CA ALA A 122 9.61 -11.57 3.66
C ALA A 122 9.46 -11.12 5.12
N TYR A 123 9.66 -9.83 5.33
CA TYR A 123 9.38 -9.16 6.59
C TYR A 123 8.86 -7.73 6.35
N GLY A 124 8.23 -7.16 7.38
CA GLY A 124 7.73 -5.79 7.34
C GLY A 124 8.83 -4.79 7.72
N ALA A 125 8.85 -3.64 7.07
CA ALA A 125 9.71 -2.50 7.39
C ALA A 125 8.85 -1.28 7.74
N ASN A 126 9.34 -0.46 8.67
CA ASN A 126 8.63 0.74 9.11
C ASN A 126 8.91 1.94 8.19
N GLY A 127 7.85 2.62 7.78
CA GLY A 127 7.87 3.79 6.92
C GLY A 127 7.26 5.04 7.54
N ARG A 128 7.75 6.20 7.11
CA ARG A 128 7.27 7.54 7.43
C ARG A 128 6.75 8.22 6.17
N THR A 129 5.48 8.56 6.15
CA THR A 129 4.85 9.26 5.03
C THR A 129 5.37 10.70 4.95
N ASN A 130 5.65 11.15 3.74
CA ASN A 130 5.95 12.54 3.42
C ASN A 130 4.67 13.24 2.94
N VAL A 131 4.23 14.26 3.66
CA VAL A 131 3.06 15.08 3.34
C VAL A 131 3.44 16.45 2.77
N ALA A 132 4.67 16.56 2.24
CA ALA A 132 5.15 17.80 1.61
C ALA A 132 4.28 18.21 0.42
N THR A 133 3.95 19.49 0.35
CA THR A 133 3.29 20.11 -0.80
C THR A 133 4.27 20.36 -1.95
N ALA A 134 3.74 20.61 -3.15
CA ALA A 134 4.56 20.97 -4.32
C ALA A 134 5.50 22.14 -4.00
N GLY A 135 6.80 21.97 -4.24
CA GLY A 135 7.84 22.97 -3.95
C GLY A 135 8.58 22.76 -2.62
N ASN A 136 8.08 21.89 -1.75
CA ASN A 136 8.78 21.46 -0.54
C ASN A 136 9.31 20.03 -0.72
N ALA A 137 10.58 19.81 -0.41
CA ALA A 137 11.17 18.48 -0.53
C ALA A 137 10.71 17.53 0.60
N TYR A 138 10.47 18.07 1.81
CA TYR A 138 10.25 17.26 3.01
C TYR A 138 9.23 17.90 3.98
N THR A 139 8.22 17.13 4.38
CA THR A 139 7.31 17.41 5.49
C THR A 139 6.80 16.07 5.98
N TYR A 140 7.59 15.35 6.76
CA TYR A 140 7.21 14.02 7.22
C TYR A 140 6.11 14.07 8.27
N THR A 141 5.30 13.02 8.33
CA THR A 141 4.46 12.76 9.50
C THR A 141 5.33 12.58 10.74
N ALA A 142 4.86 13.07 11.89
CA ALA A 142 5.60 12.96 13.16
C ALA A 142 5.89 11.49 13.55
N SER A 143 5.04 10.56 13.12
CA SER A 143 5.12 9.14 13.45
C SER A 143 5.40 8.29 12.21
N ALA A 144 6.09 7.17 12.41
CA ALA A 144 6.28 6.13 11.41
C ALA A 144 5.04 5.25 11.39
N THR A 145 4.13 5.56 10.48
CA THR A 145 2.76 5.01 10.41
C THR A 145 2.49 4.35 9.06
N HIS A 146 3.53 3.91 8.37
CA HIS A 146 3.42 3.17 7.12
C HIS A 146 4.15 1.82 7.25
N LEU A 147 3.54 0.77 6.75
CA LEU A 147 4.16 -0.56 6.66
C LEU A 147 4.59 -0.79 5.23
N VAL A 148 5.82 -1.26 5.02
CA VAL A 148 6.36 -1.66 3.71
C VAL A 148 6.82 -3.12 3.82
N ILE A 149 6.84 -3.88 2.73
CA ILE A 149 7.30 -5.28 2.74
C ILE A 149 8.63 -5.38 1.99
N LEU A 150 9.62 -6.03 2.61
CA LEU A 150 10.87 -6.42 1.96
C LEU A 150 10.84 -7.92 1.68
N VAL A 151 11.06 -8.30 0.43
CA VAL A 151 10.87 -9.67 -0.07
C VAL A 151 12.10 -10.16 -0.82
N GLN A 152 12.57 -11.36 -0.52
CA GLN A 152 13.56 -12.09 -1.33
C GLN A 152 12.85 -13.24 -2.08
N PRO A 153 12.49 -13.04 -3.36
CA PRO A 153 11.62 -13.95 -4.11
C PRO A 153 12.37 -15.13 -4.74
N SER A 154 13.57 -15.46 -4.30
CA SER A 154 14.33 -16.62 -4.78
C SER A 154 14.99 -17.32 -3.61
N VAL A 155 15.02 -18.65 -3.65
CA VAL A 155 15.69 -19.47 -2.62
C VAL A 155 17.22 -19.38 -2.72
N ASN A 156 17.75 -19.06 -3.90
CA ASN A 156 19.18 -19.05 -4.20
C ASN A 156 19.76 -17.64 -4.36
N SER A 157 19.02 -16.60 -3.97
CA SER A 157 19.46 -15.21 -4.10
C SER A 157 18.95 -14.35 -2.93
N ASN A 158 19.78 -13.41 -2.48
CA ASN A 158 19.42 -12.38 -1.50
C ASN A 158 18.93 -11.07 -2.15
N GLN A 159 18.65 -11.09 -3.47
CA GLN A 159 18.04 -9.94 -4.14
C GLN A 159 16.71 -9.59 -3.47
N THR A 160 16.61 -8.35 -3.02
CA THR A 160 15.53 -7.87 -2.19
C THR A 160 14.70 -6.86 -2.94
N TYR A 161 13.39 -7.00 -2.86
CA TYR A 161 12.41 -6.15 -3.52
C TYR A 161 11.49 -5.52 -2.48
N VAL A 162 11.18 -4.25 -2.69
CA VAL A 162 10.15 -3.51 -1.99
C VAL A 162 8.80 -3.85 -2.60
N CYS A 163 7.88 -4.35 -1.80
CA CYS A 163 6.47 -4.53 -2.14
C CYS A 163 5.61 -3.68 -1.22
N ASP A 164 4.64 -2.99 -1.80
CA ASP A 164 3.72 -2.14 -1.05
C ASP A 164 2.37 -2.09 -1.77
N VAL A 165 1.37 -2.73 -1.18
CA VAL A 165 -0.04 -2.71 -1.62
C VAL A 165 -0.89 -1.79 -0.73
N GLY A 166 -0.25 -1.05 0.18
CA GLY A 166 -0.91 -0.31 1.24
C GLY A 166 -0.70 1.21 1.24
N TYR A 167 0.07 1.80 0.33
CA TYR A 167 0.28 3.26 0.34
C TYR A 167 -0.95 4.07 -0.13
N GLY A 168 -1.73 3.52 -1.06
CA GLY A 168 -2.98 4.13 -1.53
C GLY A 168 -2.87 4.97 -2.83
N PRO A 169 -2.92 6.32 -2.80
CA PRO A 169 -3.18 7.16 -3.98
C PRO A 169 -2.16 7.08 -5.12
N SER A 170 -0.90 6.72 -4.85
CA SER A 170 0.16 6.63 -5.86
C SER A 170 1.02 5.40 -5.61
N ASN A 171 0.34 4.32 -5.29
CA ASN A 171 0.97 3.08 -4.87
C ASN A 171 1.81 2.44 -5.99
N VAL A 172 2.92 1.80 -5.63
CA VAL A 172 3.65 0.95 -6.57
C VAL A 172 2.75 -0.21 -7.00
N THR A 173 2.76 -0.55 -8.29
CA THR A 173 1.94 -1.64 -8.84
C THR A 173 2.74 -2.90 -9.10
N ARG A 174 4.01 -2.93 -8.71
CA ARG A 174 4.92 -4.06 -8.90
C ARG A 174 6.09 -3.95 -7.92
N PRO A 175 6.76 -5.07 -7.60
CA PRO A 175 7.94 -5.08 -6.76
C PRO A 175 9.04 -4.20 -7.36
N LEU A 176 9.66 -3.36 -6.53
CA LEU A 176 10.78 -2.51 -6.92
C LEU A 176 12.07 -3.04 -6.30
N LEU A 177 13.11 -3.27 -7.10
CA LEU A 177 14.40 -3.73 -6.58
C LEU A 177 14.92 -2.73 -5.53
N LEU A 178 15.46 -3.23 -4.41
CA LEU A 178 16.04 -2.42 -3.33
C LEU A 178 17.39 -1.83 -3.77
N SER A 179 17.34 -0.86 -4.69
CA SER A 179 18.51 -0.26 -5.33
C SER A 179 18.29 1.22 -5.56
N ASN A 180 19.29 2.04 -5.24
CA ASN A 180 19.29 3.48 -5.50
C ASN A 180 19.97 3.84 -6.83
N HIS A 181 20.21 2.85 -7.70
CA HIS A 181 20.74 3.10 -9.04
C HIS A 181 19.75 3.99 -9.84
N PRO A 182 20.22 5.04 -10.54
CA PRO A 182 19.34 5.98 -11.23
C PRO A 182 18.46 5.33 -12.32
N ASP A 183 18.92 4.23 -12.91
CA ASP A 183 18.17 3.47 -13.91
C ASP A 183 17.19 2.45 -13.31
N ASN A 184 17.18 2.27 -11.98
CA ASN A 184 16.22 1.41 -11.29
C ASN A 184 14.86 2.10 -11.14
N VAL A 185 14.20 2.29 -12.29
CA VAL A 185 12.92 3.00 -12.41
C VAL A 185 11.86 2.05 -12.94
N ILE A 186 10.71 1.99 -12.28
CA ILE A 186 9.55 1.22 -12.74
C ILE A 186 8.43 2.15 -13.19
N VAL A 187 7.61 1.67 -14.13
CA VAL A 187 6.36 2.34 -14.49
C VAL A 187 5.34 2.16 -13.38
N GLY A 188 4.63 3.24 -13.04
CA GLY A 188 3.54 3.23 -12.08
C GLY A 188 2.25 2.64 -12.67
N LEU A 189 1.11 3.21 -12.28
CA LEU A 189 -0.20 2.81 -12.81
C LEU A 189 -0.34 3.07 -14.33
N SER A 190 0.25 4.16 -14.81
CA SER A 190 0.17 4.60 -16.20
C SER A 190 1.49 5.19 -16.68
N GLU A 191 1.54 5.58 -17.96
CA GLU A 191 2.72 6.21 -18.55
C GLU A 191 3.09 7.57 -17.94
N THR A 192 2.21 8.21 -17.16
CA THR A 192 2.47 9.50 -16.49
C THR A 192 3.07 9.34 -15.11
N GLU A 193 3.27 8.10 -14.65
CA GLU A 193 3.75 7.78 -13.31
C GLU A 193 5.00 6.87 -13.38
N ARG A 194 6.05 7.20 -12.63
CA ARG A 194 7.23 6.34 -12.45
C ARG A 194 7.60 6.29 -10.97
N HIS A 195 8.26 5.21 -10.55
CA HIS A 195 8.75 5.06 -9.19
C HIS A 195 10.21 4.66 -9.18
N ARG A 196 10.94 5.12 -8.18
CA ARG A 196 12.33 4.73 -7.91
C ARG A 196 12.60 4.76 -6.42
N LEU A 197 13.72 4.16 -6.04
CA LEU A 197 14.27 4.34 -4.69
C LEU A 197 15.46 5.29 -4.76
N THR A 198 15.53 6.20 -3.81
CA THR A 198 16.75 6.95 -3.49
C THR A 198 17.18 6.61 -2.07
N ARG A 199 18.43 6.90 -1.74
CA ARG A 199 18.96 6.73 -0.39
C ARG A 199 19.63 8.02 0.04
N SER A 200 19.19 8.58 1.14
CA SER A 200 19.73 9.82 1.67
C SER A 200 19.48 9.91 3.18
N PRO A 201 20.33 10.65 3.90
CA PRO A 201 20.07 10.93 5.29
C PRO A 201 18.91 11.92 5.42
N ARG A 202 18.23 11.85 6.55
CA ARG A 202 17.19 12.81 6.89
C ARG A 202 17.79 14.19 7.16
N PRO A 203 17.30 15.26 6.49
CA PRO A 203 17.79 16.63 6.75
C PRO A 203 17.51 17.13 8.18
N ASP A 204 16.47 16.59 8.83
CA ASP A 204 16.07 16.91 10.21
C ASP A 204 16.67 15.93 11.25
N SER A 205 17.60 15.05 10.83
CA SER A 205 18.31 14.15 11.75
C SER A 205 19.21 14.94 12.69
N SER A 206 19.18 14.60 13.98
CA SER A 206 20.18 15.09 14.94
C SER A 206 21.51 14.33 14.86
N VAL A 207 21.57 13.22 14.12
CA VAL A 207 22.78 12.41 13.96
C VAL A 207 23.57 12.92 12.75
N ALA A 208 24.80 13.34 12.98
CA ALA A 208 25.72 13.81 11.95
C ALA A 208 26.54 12.67 11.34
N TYR A 209 27.23 12.96 10.23
CA TYR A 209 28.22 12.08 9.62
C TYR A 209 29.40 11.78 10.57
N SER A 210 30.12 10.69 10.32
CA SER A 210 31.42 10.47 10.96
C SER A 210 32.37 11.63 10.67
N GLN A 211 33.33 11.89 11.57
CA GLN A 211 34.26 13.03 11.44
C GLN A 211 35.09 13.00 10.14
N ASP A 212 35.33 11.81 9.59
CA ASP A 212 36.04 11.58 8.34
C ASP A 212 35.10 11.55 7.11
N HIS A 213 33.80 11.77 7.31
CA HIS A 213 32.74 11.72 6.30
C HIS A 213 32.64 10.41 5.52
N THR A 214 33.19 9.31 6.04
CA THR A 214 33.14 7.99 5.40
C THR A 214 31.83 7.27 5.68
N THR A 215 31.16 7.60 6.78
CA THR A 215 29.90 6.99 7.22
C THR A 215 28.79 8.02 7.29
N THR A 216 27.74 7.78 6.52
CA THR A 216 26.48 8.51 6.60
C THR A 216 25.64 7.94 7.74
N ALA A 217 25.15 8.80 8.62
CA ALA A 217 24.27 8.40 9.71
C ALA A 217 22.82 8.79 9.38
N GLY A 218 21.88 7.88 9.67
CA GLY A 218 20.46 8.13 9.44
C GLY A 218 20.03 8.06 7.97
N ASP A 219 20.83 7.41 7.12
CA ASP A 219 20.42 7.05 5.76
C ASP A 219 19.14 6.21 5.80
N GLN A 220 18.17 6.63 5.02
CA GLN A 220 16.91 5.92 4.83
C GLN A 220 16.67 5.73 3.34
N TRP A 221 15.92 4.69 3.01
CA TRP A 221 15.37 4.54 1.68
C TRP A 221 14.21 5.50 1.50
N ASN A 222 14.12 6.17 0.36
CA ASN A 222 12.98 6.99 -0.01
C ASN A 222 12.30 6.38 -1.23
N MET A 223 11.01 6.09 -1.10
CA MET A 223 10.16 5.81 -2.25
C MET A 223 9.81 7.14 -2.90
N GLU A 224 10.27 7.34 -4.13
CA GLU A 224 9.94 8.52 -4.92
C GLU A 224 8.96 8.18 -6.03
N VAL A 225 8.01 9.07 -6.26
CA VAL A 225 7.11 9.05 -7.41
C VAL A 225 7.40 10.24 -8.30
N TRP A 226 7.49 9.96 -9.60
CA TRP A 226 7.49 10.96 -10.65
C TRP A 226 6.09 11.04 -11.23
N HIS A 227 5.56 12.26 -11.35
CA HIS A 227 4.30 12.51 -12.05
C HIS A 227 4.47 13.59 -13.10
N ARG A 228 3.99 13.30 -14.32
CA ARG A 228 3.85 14.27 -15.39
C ARG A 228 2.40 14.70 -15.54
N LYS A 229 2.15 16.00 -15.45
CA LYS A 229 0.84 16.60 -15.71
C LYS A 229 0.52 16.56 -17.22
N PRO A 230 -0.76 16.59 -17.62
CA PRO A 230 -1.16 16.50 -19.02
C PRO A 230 -0.52 17.57 -19.92
N ASP A 231 -0.31 18.77 -19.38
CA ASP A 231 0.20 19.96 -20.05
C ASP A 231 1.72 20.17 -19.88
N ALA A 232 2.40 19.29 -19.14
CA ALA A 232 3.82 19.44 -18.84
C ALA A 232 4.71 18.62 -19.76
N SER A 233 5.81 19.20 -20.23
CA SER A 233 6.84 18.49 -20.99
C SER A 233 7.57 17.44 -20.15
N GLU A 234 7.79 17.74 -18.87
CA GLU A 234 8.47 16.87 -17.91
C GLU A 234 7.66 16.71 -16.62
N GLY A 235 7.85 15.57 -15.95
CA GLY A 235 7.29 15.33 -14.63
C GLY A 235 8.26 15.68 -13.51
N VAL A 236 7.75 15.67 -12.29
CA VAL A 236 8.51 16.06 -11.09
C VAL A 236 8.60 14.87 -10.14
N TRP A 237 9.82 14.54 -9.70
CA TRP A 237 10.07 13.57 -8.65
C TRP A 237 9.71 14.14 -7.28
N ARG A 238 9.06 13.32 -6.45
CA ARG A 238 8.71 13.66 -5.06
C ARG A 238 8.82 12.43 -4.19
N ILE A 239 9.35 12.61 -2.98
CA ILE A 239 9.37 11.55 -1.97
C ILE A 239 7.95 11.34 -1.46
N GLN A 240 7.46 10.11 -1.54
CA GLN A 240 6.18 9.67 -0.99
C GLN A 240 6.32 9.30 0.48
N TYR A 241 7.31 8.47 0.78
CA TYR A 241 7.63 8.03 2.12
C TYR A 241 9.07 7.57 2.17
N SER A 242 9.58 7.46 3.39
CA SER A 242 10.89 6.89 3.65
C SER A 242 10.80 5.75 4.62
N PHE A 243 11.66 4.75 4.49
CA PHE A 243 11.68 3.57 5.35
C PHE A 243 13.11 3.13 5.66
N SER A 244 13.26 2.43 6.78
CA SER A 244 14.51 1.75 7.14
C SER A 244 14.40 0.26 6.84
N GLU A 245 15.53 -0.43 6.75
CA GLU A 245 15.55 -1.89 6.61
C GLU A 245 15.27 -2.64 7.92
N SER A 246 15.09 -1.92 9.04
CA SER A 246 14.75 -2.53 10.33
C SER A 246 13.38 -3.21 10.28
N GLU A 247 13.33 -4.44 10.77
CA GLU A 247 12.08 -5.19 10.88
C GLU A 247 11.12 -4.52 11.86
N ILE A 248 9.85 -4.44 11.46
CA ILE A 248 8.73 -4.06 12.32
C ILE A 248 7.89 -5.28 12.66
N PHE A 249 7.42 -5.37 13.90
CA PHE A 249 6.67 -6.52 14.39
C PHE A 249 5.17 -6.23 14.48
N PRO A 250 4.33 -7.27 14.53
CA PRO A 250 2.88 -7.11 14.63
C PRO A 250 2.40 -6.23 15.80
N SER A 251 3.11 -6.24 16.93
CA SER A 251 2.83 -5.37 18.08
C SER A 251 3.02 -3.89 17.74
N ASP A 252 4.09 -3.56 17.01
CA ASP A 252 4.37 -2.20 16.57
C ASP A 252 3.32 -1.72 15.57
N CYS A 253 2.95 -2.58 14.61
CA CYS A 253 1.88 -2.31 13.65
C CYS A 253 0.55 -2.06 14.35
N SER A 254 0.19 -2.87 15.35
CA SER A 254 -1.05 -2.71 16.12
C SER A 254 -1.06 -1.40 16.91
N PHE A 255 0.05 -1.07 17.56
CA PHE A 255 0.19 0.19 18.29
C PHE A 255 0.12 1.42 17.36
N ALA A 256 0.81 1.37 16.22
CA ALA A 256 0.79 2.44 15.24
C ALA A 256 -0.60 2.60 14.59
N SER A 257 -1.27 1.49 14.27
CA SER A 257 -2.65 1.42 13.76
C SER A 257 -3.66 2.04 14.74
N TYR A 258 -3.52 1.75 16.03
CA TYR A 258 -4.29 2.40 17.09
C TYR A 258 -4.05 3.91 17.09
N GLY A 259 -2.77 4.34 17.02
CA GLY A 259 -2.42 5.76 16.90
C GLY A 259 -3.03 6.44 15.67
N VAL A 260 -3.06 5.79 14.51
CA VAL A 260 -3.68 6.33 13.28
C VAL A 260 -5.20 6.46 13.42
N SER A 261 -5.84 5.50 14.08
CA SER A 261 -7.31 5.42 14.15
C SER A 261 -7.93 6.20 15.31
N GLN A 262 -7.24 6.30 16.45
CA GLN A 262 -7.81 6.82 17.70
C GLN A 262 -7.24 8.18 18.12
N ARG A 263 -6.03 8.56 17.68
CA ARG A 263 -5.44 9.85 18.06
C ARG A 263 -5.97 10.96 17.15
N PRO A 264 -6.53 12.05 17.69
CA PRO A 264 -6.86 13.24 16.91
C PRO A 264 -5.66 13.73 16.08
N ALA A 265 -5.84 13.78 14.76
CA ALA A 265 -4.79 14.12 13.81
C ALA A 265 -5.35 15.04 12.73
N PRO A 266 -5.54 16.35 12.99
CA PRO A 266 -6.18 17.29 12.06
C PRO A 266 -5.42 17.49 10.73
N ARG A 267 -4.17 17.03 10.66
CA ARG A 267 -3.34 17.04 9.43
C ARG A 267 -3.32 15.69 8.71
N SER A 268 -3.97 14.65 9.24
CA SER A 268 -4.03 13.33 8.62
C SER A 268 -5.30 13.20 7.79
N PHE A 269 -5.16 12.93 6.49
CA PHE A 269 -6.30 12.68 5.61
C PHE A 269 -7.12 11.46 6.03
N LEU A 270 -6.52 10.48 6.73
CA LEU A 270 -7.21 9.32 7.27
C LEU A 270 -8.13 9.70 8.43
N TRP A 271 -7.78 10.75 9.19
CA TRP A 271 -8.59 11.26 10.30
C TRP A 271 -9.66 12.24 9.81
N THR A 272 -9.31 13.12 8.88
CA THR A 272 -10.18 14.21 8.41
C THR A 272 -11.05 13.85 7.21
N GLY A 273 -10.86 12.67 6.61
CA GLY A 273 -11.61 12.24 5.44
C GLY A 273 -11.94 10.75 5.46
N VAL A 274 -13.06 10.40 4.84
CA VAL A 274 -13.31 9.04 4.37
C VAL A 274 -12.61 8.89 3.01
N ILE A 275 -11.72 7.91 2.90
CA ILE A 275 -11.02 7.56 1.67
C ILE A 275 -11.33 6.12 1.30
N CYS A 276 -11.55 5.88 0.02
CA CYS A 276 -11.58 4.55 -0.56
C CYS A 276 -10.99 4.60 -1.97
N LEU A 277 -10.05 3.73 -2.28
CA LEU A 277 -9.47 3.62 -3.61
C LEU A 277 -9.25 2.17 -3.99
N LYS A 278 -9.47 1.87 -5.27
CA LYS A 278 -9.30 0.51 -5.81
C LYS A 278 -8.83 0.60 -7.26
N LEU A 279 -8.00 -0.36 -7.66
CA LEU A 279 -7.59 -0.51 -9.04
C LEU A 279 -8.58 -1.43 -9.78
N PHE A 280 -8.77 -1.14 -11.05
CA PHE A 280 -9.62 -1.92 -11.96
C PHE A 280 -8.88 -2.12 -13.28
N THR A 281 -9.19 -3.21 -13.99
CA THR A 281 -8.64 -3.46 -15.32
C THR A 281 -9.33 -2.59 -16.36
N ILE A 282 -8.56 -2.16 -17.37
CA ILE A 282 -9.09 -1.58 -18.60
C ILE A 282 -9.27 -2.75 -19.57
N ASP A 283 -10.52 -3.11 -19.83
CA ASP A 283 -10.88 -4.22 -20.72
C ASP A 283 -11.22 -3.68 -22.13
N GLU A 284 -10.22 -3.18 -22.85
CA GLU A 284 -10.29 -2.79 -24.28
C GLU A 284 -10.42 -4.03 -25.20
N GLY A 285 -11.35 -4.94 -24.90
CA GLY A 285 -11.59 -6.16 -25.69
C GLY A 285 -10.49 -7.23 -25.58
N ASN A 286 -9.45 -7.03 -24.77
CA ASN A 286 -8.30 -7.94 -24.67
C ASN A 286 -8.40 -8.91 -23.48
N LEU A 287 -9.49 -9.67 -23.42
CA LEU A 287 -9.71 -10.70 -22.39
C LEU A 287 -8.67 -11.83 -22.44
N HIS A 288 -7.89 -11.94 -23.52
CA HIS A 288 -6.81 -12.90 -23.70
C HIS A 288 -5.60 -12.62 -22.80
N LEU A 289 -5.41 -11.39 -22.34
CA LEU A 289 -4.37 -11.08 -21.35
C LEU A 289 -4.82 -11.53 -19.97
N GLU A 290 -3.91 -12.17 -19.24
CA GLU A 290 -4.07 -12.48 -17.83
C GLU A 290 -4.43 -11.20 -17.05
N LYS A 291 -5.39 -11.29 -16.11
CA LYS A 291 -5.91 -10.13 -15.35
C LYS A 291 -4.81 -9.27 -14.74
N SER A 292 -3.76 -9.90 -14.19
CA SER A 292 -2.63 -9.18 -13.62
C SER A 292 -1.85 -8.37 -14.68
N LYS A 293 -1.81 -8.77 -15.95
CA LYS A 293 -1.02 -8.11 -17.00
C LYS A 293 -1.79 -7.00 -17.73
N ARG A 294 -3.08 -6.83 -17.45
CA ARG A 294 -3.91 -5.82 -18.10
C ARG A 294 -3.54 -4.40 -17.63
N PRO A 295 -3.71 -3.38 -18.51
CA PRO A 295 -3.68 -1.99 -18.09
C PRO A 295 -4.75 -1.74 -17.01
N MET A 296 -4.51 -0.77 -16.14
CA MET A 296 -5.40 -0.50 -15.01
C MET A 296 -5.75 0.98 -14.91
N TYR A 297 -6.91 1.26 -14.32
CA TYR A 297 -7.29 2.59 -13.85
C TYR A 297 -7.58 2.54 -12.35
N ARG A 298 -7.68 3.72 -11.73
CA ARG A 298 -8.00 3.87 -10.31
C ARG A 298 -9.35 4.54 -10.16
N LEU A 299 -10.23 4.01 -9.30
CA LEU A 299 -11.31 4.79 -8.70
C LEU A 299 -10.86 5.29 -7.34
N THR A 300 -11.22 6.53 -7.00
CA THR A 300 -10.96 7.12 -5.70
C THR A 300 -12.20 7.86 -5.23
N LEU A 301 -12.60 7.60 -4.00
CA LEU A 301 -13.53 8.39 -3.22
C LEU A 301 -12.74 9.15 -2.16
N PHE A 302 -12.86 10.46 -2.15
CA PHE A 302 -12.35 11.31 -1.09
C PHE A 302 -13.11 12.64 -1.05
N GLY A 303 -13.40 13.13 0.16
CA GLY A 303 -14.17 14.35 0.33
C GLY A 303 -15.60 14.20 -0.20
N LYS A 304 -15.92 14.92 -1.28
CA LYS A 304 -17.26 14.93 -1.91
C LYS A 304 -17.29 14.33 -3.31
N GLU A 305 -16.21 13.69 -3.75
CA GLU A 305 -16.12 13.19 -5.12
C GLU A 305 -15.76 11.70 -5.13
N VAL A 306 -16.34 10.99 -6.08
CA VAL A 306 -15.78 9.78 -6.66
C VAL A 306 -15.25 10.13 -8.04
N TRP A 307 -14.00 9.80 -8.30
CA TRP A 307 -13.39 10.04 -9.60
C TRP A 307 -12.58 8.86 -10.10
N LYS A 308 -12.50 8.75 -11.42
CA LYS A 308 -11.66 7.84 -12.17
C LYS A 308 -10.38 8.53 -12.59
N THR A 309 -9.24 7.86 -12.39
CA THR A 309 -7.95 8.27 -12.94
C THR A 309 -7.45 7.21 -13.91
N SER A 310 -7.28 7.60 -15.17
CA SER A 310 -6.72 6.76 -16.24
C SER A 310 -5.71 7.56 -17.05
N GLY A 311 -4.44 7.14 -17.05
CA GLY A 311 -3.38 7.91 -17.69
C GLY A 311 -3.25 9.32 -17.07
N PRO A 312 -3.21 10.38 -17.89
CA PRO A 312 -3.21 11.77 -17.42
C PRO A 312 -4.58 12.27 -16.95
N ASN A 313 -5.66 11.55 -17.23
CA ASN A 313 -7.02 12.06 -17.10
C ASN A 313 -7.61 11.78 -15.72
N LYS A 314 -8.27 12.80 -15.15
CA LYS A 314 -9.17 12.68 -14.00
C LYS A 314 -10.60 12.98 -14.49
N GLU A 315 -11.53 12.07 -14.21
CA GLU A 315 -12.95 12.21 -14.51
C GLU A 315 -13.75 12.03 -13.23
N VAL A 316 -14.51 13.04 -12.81
CA VAL A 316 -15.44 12.91 -11.68
C VAL A 316 -16.67 12.15 -12.16
N VAL A 317 -16.96 11.01 -11.53
CA VAL A 317 -18.07 10.12 -11.90
C VAL A 317 -19.25 10.23 -10.96
N HIS A 318 -19.05 10.79 -9.77
CA HIS A 318 -20.11 11.04 -8.80
C HIS A 318 -19.72 12.18 -7.85
N THR A 319 -20.61 13.15 -7.66
CA THR A 319 -20.48 14.19 -6.62
C THR A 319 -21.45 13.86 -5.49
N LEU A 320 -20.90 13.66 -4.30
CA LEU A 320 -21.60 13.14 -3.14
C LEU A 320 -22.19 14.28 -2.29
N GLU A 321 -23.48 14.19 -1.97
CA GLU A 321 -24.19 15.26 -1.26
C GLU A 321 -24.46 14.98 0.22
N THR A 322 -24.56 13.70 0.61
CA THR A 322 -24.95 13.27 1.95
C THR A 322 -24.12 12.06 2.40
N GLU A 323 -24.15 11.73 3.69
CA GLU A 323 -23.50 10.52 4.19
C GLU A 323 -24.16 9.24 3.65
N SER A 324 -25.49 9.19 3.54
CA SER A 324 -26.19 8.05 2.94
C SER A 324 -25.78 7.84 1.47
N ASP A 325 -25.61 8.94 0.73
CA ASP A 325 -25.08 8.91 -0.63
C ASP A 325 -23.63 8.43 -0.69
N ARG A 326 -22.77 8.86 0.25
CA ARG A 326 -21.40 8.35 0.39
C ARG A 326 -21.37 6.84 0.70
N ILE A 327 -22.21 6.34 1.61
CA ILE A 327 -22.34 4.90 1.91
C ILE A 327 -22.79 4.14 0.67
N LYS A 328 -23.79 4.64 -0.05
CA LYS A 328 -24.25 4.05 -1.32
C LYS A 328 -23.12 4.01 -2.35
N ALA A 329 -22.34 5.08 -2.50
CA ALA A 329 -21.21 5.10 -3.41
C ALA A 329 -20.08 4.12 -3.02
N LEU A 330 -19.81 3.95 -1.72
CA LEU A 330 -18.85 2.96 -1.23
C LEU A 330 -19.28 1.52 -1.60
N ARG A 331 -20.58 1.22 -1.53
CA ARG A 331 -21.14 -0.04 -2.01
C ARG A 331 -21.02 -0.17 -3.53
N ASP A 332 -21.57 0.78 -4.27
CA ASP A 332 -21.75 0.68 -5.72
C ASP A 332 -20.42 0.68 -6.50
N TYR A 333 -19.47 1.52 -6.11
CA TYR A 333 -18.21 1.69 -6.85
C TYR A 333 -17.07 0.81 -6.33
N PHE A 334 -17.10 0.42 -5.05
CA PHE A 334 -15.97 -0.29 -4.42
C PHE A 334 -16.33 -1.67 -3.88
N GLY A 335 -17.63 -2.02 -3.82
CA GLY A 335 -18.11 -3.32 -3.36
C GLY A 335 -17.98 -3.52 -1.85
N LEU A 336 -17.91 -2.45 -1.05
CA LEU A 336 -17.81 -2.55 0.40
C LEU A 336 -19.16 -2.91 1.04
N ASP A 337 -19.16 -3.77 2.05
CA ASP A 337 -20.34 -4.18 2.83
C ASP A 337 -20.61 -3.18 3.98
N LEU A 338 -21.19 -2.01 3.66
CA LEU A 338 -21.68 -1.03 4.65
C LEU A 338 -23.20 -1.00 4.69
N LYS A 339 -23.76 -0.85 5.88
CA LYS A 339 -25.20 -0.69 6.09
C LYS A 339 -25.59 0.78 6.10
N ASP A 340 -26.82 1.07 5.69
CA ASP A 340 -27.34 2.44 5.74
C ASP A 340 -27.43 2.95 7.18
N GLU A 341 -27.66 2.06 8.15
CA GLU A 341 -27.67 2.40 9.59
C GLU A 341 -26.30 2.85 10.12
N ASP A 342 -25.19 2.47 9.47
CA ASP A 342 -23.83 2.79 9.94
C ASP A 342 -23.52 4.30 9.89
N VAL A 343 -24.37 5.08 9.20
CA VAL A 343 -24.29 6.54 9.13
C VAL A 343 -24.28 7.21 10.50
N VAL A 344 -24.87 6.57 11.52
CA VAL A 344 -24.92 7.13 12.88
C VAL A 344 -23.52 7.26 13.49
N HIS A 345 -22.56 6.45 13.07
CA HIS A 345 -21.22 6.42 13.64
C HIS A 345 -20.35 7.59 13.18
N ILE A 346 -20.59 8.15 11.99
CA ILE A 346 -19.78 9.27 11.49
C ILE A 346 -20.23 10.61 12.08
N ALA A 347 -21.44 10.69 12.64
CA ALA A 347 -22.01 11.92 13.18
C ALA A 347 -21.09 12.60 14.20
N GLY A 348 -20.85 13.90 14.02
CA GLY A 348 -19.96 14.70 14.90
C GLY A 348 -18.46 14.46 14.70
N ARG A 349 -18.06 13.54 13.81
CA ARG A 349 -16.64 13.34 13.48
C ARG A 349 -16.18 14.32 12.40
N ALA A 350 -14.88 14.54 12.32
CA ALA A 350 -14.25 15.46 11.35
C ALA A 350 -14.66 15.26 9.87
N PRO A 351 -14.83 14.03 9.34
CA PRO A 351 -15.22 13.83 7.94
C PRO A 351 -16.73 13.89 7.67
N ALA A 352 -17.56 14.12 8.69
CA ALA A 352 -19.01 14.16 8.53
C ALA A 352 -19.44 15.31 7.60
N TYR A 353 -20.42 15.06 6.73
CA TYR A 353 -21.16 16.12 6.06
C TYR A 353 -21.81 17.04 7.08
N ALA A 354 -21.77 18.34 6.81
CA ALA A 354 -22.54 19.30 7.57
C ALA A 354 -24.03 18.94 7.46
N VAL A 355 -24.71 18.86 8.60
CA VAL A 355 -26.17 18.72 8.65
C VAL A 355 -26.76 19.98 8.04
N LYS A 356 -27.47 19.87 6.90
CA LYS A 356 -28.21 21.00 6.35
C LYS A 356 -29.34 21.35 7.33
N GLY A 357 -29.21 22.49 8.02
CA GLY A 357 -30.29 23.08 8.84
C GLY A 357 -30.18 22.90 10.36
N ALA A 358 -28.98 23.01 10.94
CA ALA A 358 -28.80 23.20 12.38
C ALA A 358 -28.75 24.69 12.75
#